data_AF-A0A6I6WHH4-F1
#
_entry.id   AF-A0A6I6WHH4-F1
#
_cell.length_a   1.000
_cell.length_b   1.000
_cell.length_c   1.000
_cell.angle_alpha   90.00
_cell.angle_beta   90.00
_cell.angle_gamma   90.00
#
_symmetry.space_group_name_H-M   'P 1'
#
loop_
_entity.id
_entity.type
_entity.pdbx_description
1 polymer ?
#
loop_
_entity_poly.entity_id
_entity_poly.type
_entity_poly.pdbx_seq_one_letter_code
_entity_poly.pdbx_strand_id
1 'polypeptide(L)'
;MPPAAPARQQPPAAERVYTHVKQAVLERRYEGGMLLTEGALAEAVGVSRTPVREGLLRLEVEGLIRLYPKKGALVLPVSAQEIEDVVETRLLVEQHAVRRAVPVSGSLVARLEQLLEEQHAHAATGDLAAVSVADRSFHAAIVEATGNQILTRLYDQLRDRQLRMGVAVMHAHPDRIAKNLDEHAGILTALRAGDAEAAARAVHRHVARVRHLVRGEDARGRQPGAWPGEPPADDGGSPASPGSPESAAGAAGVRADARAEVSTGGNPSGEAR
;
A
#
# COMPACT_ATOMS: atom_id res chain seq x y z
N MET A 1 -6.67 50.78 19.68
CA MET A 1 -5.99 49.92 18.68
C MET A 1 -6.68 48.57 18.69
N PRO A 2 -7.01 47.96 17.53
CA PRO A 2 -7.50 46.58 17.53
C PRO A 2 -6.39 45.63 18.01
N PRO A 3 -6.72 44.56 18.76
CA PRO A 3 -5.74 43.58 19.21
C PRO A 3 -5.14 42.83 18.00
N ALA A 4 -3.83 42.60 18.04
CA ALA A 4 -3.12 41.82 17.05
C ALA A 4 -3.70 40.40 16.98
N ALA A 5 -3.97 39.91 15.78
CA ALA A 5 -4.40 38.54 15.55
C ALA A 5 -3.36 37.56 16.15
N PRO A 6 -3.78 36.47 16.81
CA PRO A 6 -2.85 35.51 17.39
C PRO A 6 -1.97 34.92 16.28
N ALA A 7 -0.65 34.98 16.48
CA ALA A 7 0.30 34.32 15.59
C ALA A 7 -0.03 32.84 15.50
N ARG A 8 -0.19 32.31 14.27
CA ARG A 8 -0.39 30.87 14.05
C ARG A 8 0.77 30.13 14.72
N GLN A 9 0.49 29.39 15.79
CA GLN A 9 1.50 28.60 16.48
C GLN A 9 2.04 27.56 15.50
N GLN A 10 3.36 27.50 15.35
CA GLN A 10 3.98 26.49 14.50
C GLN A 10 3.73 25.10 15.10
N PRO A 11 3.51 24.06 14.27
CA PRO A 11 3.38 22.70 14.78
C PRO A 11 4.63 22.28 15.56
N PRO A 12 4.50 21.38 16.54
CA PRO A 12 5.61 20.87 17.34
C PRO A 12 6.82 20.46 16.49
N ALA A 13 8.03 20.69 17.01
CA ALA A 13 9.27 20.43 16.27
C ALA A 13 9.37 18.99 15.75
N ALA A 14 8.96 17.99 16.54
CA ALA A 14 8.95 16.59 16.12
C ALA A 14 7.92 16.31 15.01
N GLU A 15 6.78 16.99 15.01
CA GLU A 15 5.76 16.89 13.97
C GLU A 15 6.24 17.51 12.65
N ARG A 16 7.01 18.61 12.74
CA ARG A 16 7.67 19.22 11.57
C ARG A 16 8.68 18.27 10.94
N VAL A 17 9.51 17.61 11.76
CA VAL A 17 10.46 16.60 11.24
C VAL A 17 9.72 15.42 10.63
N TYR A 18 8.72 14.88 11.33
CA TYR A 18 7.88 13.80 10.84
C TYR A 18 7.30 14.14 9.46
N THR A 19 6.66 15.30 9.33
CA THR A 19 6.03 15.74 8.08
C THR A 19 7.06 15.94 6.97
N HIS A 20 8.20 16.59 7.27
CA HIS A 20 9.28 16.81 6.31
C HIS A 20 9.82 15.51 5.73
N VAL A 21 10.16 14.56 6.59
CA VAL A 21 10.73 13.27 6.18
C VAL A 21 9.68 12.42 5.49
N LYS A 22 8.44 12.37 6.00
CA LYS A 22 7.34 11.63 5.38
C LYS A 22 7.11 12.07 3.95
N GLN A 23 6.91 13.37 3.72
CA GLN A 23 6.70 13.91 2.37
C GLN A 23 7.88 13.58 1.46
N ALA A 24 9.11 13.74 1.93
CA ALA A 24 10.29 13.42 1.15
C ALA A 24 10.38 11.93 0.76
N VAL A 25 9.96 11.01 1.62
CA VAL A 25 9.90 9.58 1.32
C VAL A 25 8.78 9.26 0.32
N LEU A 26 7.59 9.85 0.49
CA LEU A 26 6.44 9.62 -0.39
C LEU A 26 6.67 10.18 -1.80
N GLU A 27 7.31 11.34 -1.90
CA GLU A 27 7.69 12.00 -3.16
C GLU A 27 8.97 11.40 -3.77
N ARG A 28 9.58 10.39 -3.12
CA ARG A 28 10.84 9.75 -3.53
C ARG A 28 12.03 10.72 -3.61
N ARG A 29 11.98 11.87 -2.93
CA ARG A 29 13.16 12.74 -2.69
C ARG A 29 14.17 12.08 -1.76
N TYR A 30 13.68 11.27 -0.82
CA TYR A 30 14.50 10.32 -0.07
C TYR A 30 14.21 8.92 -0.61
N GLU A 31 15.15 8.38 -1.36
CA GLU A 31 15.00 7.09 -2.04
C GLU A 31 15.12 5.91 -1.06
N GLY A 32 14.50 4.78 -1.39
CA GLY A 32 14.71 3.53 -0.67
C GLY A 32 16.20 3.15 -0.65
N GLY A 33 16.70 2.74 0.52
CA GLY A 33 18.12 2.46 0.76
C GLY A 33 18.94 3.68 1.20
N MET A 34 18.40 4.90 1.16
CA MET A 34 19.11 6.10 1.62
C MET A 34 19.23 6.12 3.16
N LEU A 35 20.43 6.40 3.67
CA LEU A 35 20.67 6.63 5.09
C LEU A 35 20.63 8.14 5.40
N LEU A 36 19.61 8.55 6.15
CA LEU A 36 19.40 9.93 6.60
C LEU A 36 20.05 10.15 7.97
N THR A 37 20.93 11.13 8.09
CA THR A 37 21.55 11.45 9.39
C THR A 37 20.67 12.40 10.21
N GLU A 38 20.64 12.22 11.53
CA GLU A 38 19.87 13.10 12.43
C GLU A 38 20.33 14.58 12.34
N GLY A 39 21.64 14.79 12.13
CA GLY A 39 22.22 16.13 11.98
C GLY A 39 21.74 16.85 10.73
N ALA A 40 21.76 16.18 9.57
CA ALA A 40 21.28 16.78 8.33
C ALA A 40 19.77 17.09 8.38
N LEU A 41 18.99 16.22 9.01
CA LEU A 41 17.55 16.45 9.21
C LEU A 41 17.28 17.61 10.19
N ALA A 42 18.07 17.72 11.25
CA ALA A 42 17.98 18.82 12.21
C ALA A 42 18.24 20.17 11.52
N GLU A 43 19.26 20.24 10.66
CA GLU A 43 19.60 21.43 9.88
C GLU A 43 18.51 21.76 8.85
N ALA A 44 18.09 20.78 8.04
CA ALA A 44 17.08 20.98 7.01
C ALA A 44 15.73 21.48 7.56
N VAL A 45 15.38 21.08 8.79
CA VAL A 45 14.14 21.49 9.47
C VAL A 45 14.39 22.66 10.44
N GLY A 46 15.63 23.05 10.74
CA GLY A 46 15.94 24.13 11.69
C GLY A 46 15.50 23.80 13.12
N VAL A 47 15.84 22.60 13.62
CA VAL A 47 15.52 22.12 14.98
C VAL A 47 16.75 21.49 15.65
N SER A 48 16.68 21.16 16.94
CA SER A 48 17.70 20.35 17.61
C SER A 48 17.56 18.86 17.26
N ARG A 49 18.51 18.01 17.67
CA ARG A 49 18.49 16.56 17.34
C ARG A 49 17.40 15.77 18.08
N THR A 50 17.03 16.17 19.29
CA THR A 50 16.01 15.46 20.09
C THR A 50 14.66 15.32 19.35
N PRO A 51 14.03 16.40 18.83
CA PRO A 51 12.77 16.27 18.09
C PRO A 51 12.92 15.52 16.76
N VAL A 52 14.14 15.45 16.20
CA VAL A 52 14.38 14.64 15.00
C VAL A 52 14.14 13.17 15.30
N ARG A 53 14.72 12.66 16.39
CA ARG A 53 14.58 11.26 16.76
C ARG A 53 13.13 10.89 17.07
N GLU A 54 12.38 11.77 17.73
CA GLU A 54 10.93 11.58 17.98
C GLU A 54 10.12 11.50 16.68
N GLY A 55 10.40 12.38 15.71
CA GLY A 55 9.77 12.33 14.39
C GLY A 55 10.09 11.04 13.63
N LEU A 56 11.35 10.59 13.69
CA LEU A 56 11.78 9.35 13.05
C LEU A 56 11.19 8.09 13.70
N LEU A 57 11.03 8.04 15.03
CA LEU A 57 10.39 6.91 15.70
C LEU A 57 8.96 6.67 15.19
N ARG A 58 8.20 7.74 14.93
CA ARG A 58 6.86 7.64 14.35
C ARG A 58 6.89 7.05 12.94
N LEU A 59 7.86 7.44 12.12
CA LEU A 59 8.01 6.93 10.75
C LEU A 59 8.49 5.47 10.71
N GLU A 60 9.26 5.04 11.72
CA GLU A 60 9.63 3.63 11.89
C GLU A 60 8.40 2.78 12.24
N VAL A 61 7.51 3.27 13.12
CA VAL A 61 6.22 2.59 13.42
C VAL A 61 5.35 2.45 12.17
N GLU A 62 5.38 3.43 11.26
CA GLU A 62 4.66 3.37 9.98
C GLU A 62 5.36 2.48 8.93
N GLY A 63 6.56 1.98 9.20
CA GLY A 63 7.33 1.13 8.29
C GLY A 63 7.95 1.88 7.12
N LEU A 64 8.07 3.21 7.19
CA LEU A 64 8.68 4.02 6.13
C LEU A 64 10.20 4.06 6.22
N ILE A 65 10.73 3.92 7.43
CA ILE A 65 12.16 3.95 7.73
C ILE A 65 12.52 2.91 8.79
N ARG A 66 13.81 2.64 8.96
CA ARG A 66 14.38 1.87 10.05
C ARG A 66 15.46 2.69 10.76
N LEU A 67 15.36 2.84 12.07
CA LEU A 67 16.34 3.57 12.86
C LEU A 67 17.59 2.71 13.10
N TYR A 68 18.74 3.33 12.91
CA TYR A 68 20.04 2.78 13.26
C TYR A 68 20.65 3.65 14.37
N PRO A 69 20.78 3.12 15.60
CA PRO A 69 21.31 3.87 16.73
C PRO A 69 22.63 4.59 16.38
N LYS A 70 22.67 5.91 16.63
CA LYS A 70 23.84 6.78 16.38
C LYS A 70 24.25 6.94 14.90
N LYS A 71 23.55 6.31 13.95
CA LYS A 71 23.83 6.41 12.51
C LYS A 71 22.74 7.19 11.75
N GLY A 72 21.50 7.14 12.24
CA GLY A 72 20.37 7.85 11.65
C GLY A 72 19.22 6.92 11.29
N ALA A 73 18.55 7.18 10.16
CA ALA A 73 17.40 6.42 9.66
C ALA A 73 17.62 5.94 8.22
N LEU A 74 17.45 4.65 7.97
CA LEU A 74 17.44 4.07 6.63
C LEU A 74 16.02 4.16 6.07
N VAL A 75 15.84 4.71 4.88
CA VAL A 75 14.55 4.64 4.17
C VAL A 75 14.35 3.22 3.65
N LEU A 76 13.30 2.54 4.09
CA LEU A 76 13.03 1.15 3.70
C LEU A 76 12.48 1.11 2.29
N PRO A 77 13.03 0.41 1.29
CA PRO A 77 12.42 0.33 -0.05
C PRO A 77 11.01 -0.29 -0.01
N VAL A 78 10.21 -0.04 -1.05
CA VAL A 78 8.92 -0.74 -1.23
C VAL A 78 9.23 -2.17 -1.69
N SER A 79 8.79 -3.17 -0.94
CA SER A 79 9.05 -4.58 -1.29
C SER A 79 8.02 -5.12 -2.28
N ALA A 80 8.40 -6.16 -3.03
CA ALA A 80 7.47 -6.84 -3.94
C ALA A 80 6.26 -7.44 -3.20
N GLN A 81 6.47 -7.96 -1.98
CA GLN A 81 5.39 -8.48 -1.14
C GLN A 81 4.44 -7.36 -0.69
N GLU A 82 4.95 -6.20 -0.27
CA GLU A 82 4.10 -5.08 0.14
C GLU A 82 3.20 -4.61 -1.03
N ILE A 83 3.75 -4.62 -2.25
CA ILE A 83 2.98 -4.30 -3.46
C ILE A 83 1.87 -5.31 -3.69
N GLU A 84 2.15 -6.61 -3.55
CA GLU A 84 1.14 -7.66 -3.71
C GLU A 84 0.00 -7.46 -2.70
N ASP A 85 0.33 -7.29 -1.42
CA ASP A 85 -0.64 -7.13 -0.34
C ASP A 85 -1.52 -5.89 -0.56
N VAL A 86 -0.93 -4.77 -1.00
CA VAL A 86 -1.68 -3.54 -1.31
C VAL A 86 -2.56 -3.74 -2.55
N VAL A 87 -2.04 -4.35 -3.62
CA VAL A 87 -2.81 -4.58 -4.85
C VAL A 87 -3.99 -5.52 -4.59
N GLU A 88 -3.79 -6.61 -3.86
CA GLU A 88 -4.87 -7.53 -3.48
C GLU A 88 -5.95 -6.81 -2.67
N THR A 89 -5.54 -6.05 -1.66
CA THR A 89 -6.48 -5.28 -0.81
C THR A 89 -7.24 -4.24 -1.64
N ARG A 90 -6.56 -3.51 -2.52
CA ARG A 90 -7.19 -2.54 -3.42
C ARG A 90 -8.21 -3.19 -4.34
N LEU A 91 -7.89 -4.34 -4.95
CA LEU A 91 -8.83 -5.05 -5.83
C LEU A 91 -10.11 -5.44 -5.09
N LEU A 92 -9.99 -5.99 -3.88
CA LEU A 92 -11.15 -6.35 -3.06
C LEU A 92 -12.05 -5.14 -2.77
N VAL A 93 -11.45 -4.01 -2.36
CA VAL A 93 -12.18 -2.80 -1.97
C VAL A 93 -12.74 -2.04 -3.18
N GLU A 94 -11.90 -1.75 -4.18
CA GLU A 94 -12.25 -0.88 -5.29
C GLU A 94 -13.24 -1.53 -6.26
N GLN A 95 -13.16 -2.86 -6.47
CA GLN A 95 -14.16 -3.56 -7.27
C GLN A 95 -15.51 -3.64 -6.56
N HIS A 96 -15.56 -3.76 -5.23
CA HIS A 96 -16.80 -3.63 -4.49
C HIS A 96 -17.36 -2.20 -4.61
N ALA A 97 -16.50 -1.21 -4.41
CA ALA A 97 -16.89 0.20 -4.44
C ALA A 97 -17.45 0.63 -5.79
N VAL A 98 -16.78 0.26 -6.89
CA VAL A 98 -17.21 0.67 -8.23
C VAL A 98 -18.55 0.03 -8.62
N ARG A 99 -18.83 -1.21 -8.19
CA ARG A 99 -20.15 -1.85 -8.38
C ARG A 99 -21.23 -1.12 -7.59
N ARG A 100 -20.94 -0.76 -6.34
CA ARG A 100 -21.85 -0.01 -5.46
C ARG A 100 -22.11 1.42 -5.95
N ALA A 101 -21.17 1.99 -6.69
CA ALA A 101 -21.29 3.31 -7.29
C ALA A 101 -22.17 3.33 -8.55
N VAL A 102 -22.76 2.20 -8.97
CA VAL A 102 -23.68 2.14 -10.12
C VAL A 102 -25.14 2.00 -9.62
N PRO A 103 -26.10 2.83 -10.10
CA PRO A 103 -25.92 3.93 -11.05
C PRO A 103 -25.11 5.08 -10.44
N VAL A 104 -24.24 5.66 -11.26
CA VAL A 104 -23.33 6.71 -10.81
C VAL A 104 -24.04 8.05 -10.63
N SER A 105 -23.73 8.75 -9.54
CA SER A 105 -24.27 10.09 -9.31
C SER A 105 -23.55 11.12 -10.19
N GLY A 106 -24.26 12.18 -10.58
CA GLY A 106 -23.66 13.29 -11.33
C GLY A 106 -22.53 13.98 -10.56
N SER A 107 -22.62 14.04 -9.23
CA SER A 107 -21.56 14.61 -8.39
C SER A 107 -20.30 13.76 -8.37
N LEU A 108 -20.41 12.43 -8.36
CA LEU A 108 -19.24 11.55 -8.45
C LEU A 108 -18.61 11.65 -9.84
N VAL A 109 -19.41 11.67 -10.92
CA VAL A 109 -18.91 11.86 -12.29
C VAL A 109 -18.09 13.15 -12.39
N ALA A 110 -18.65 14.29 -11.95
CA ALA A 110 -17.95 15.57 -11.99
C ALA A 110 -16.66 15.56 -11.17
N ARG A 111 -16.65 14.90 -10.00
CA ARG A 111 -15.45 14.78 -9.17
C ARG A 111 -14.37 13.94 -9.84
N LEU A 112 -14.73 12.83 -10.49
CA LEU A 112 -13.80 11.96 -11.19
C LEU A 112 -13.22 12.63 -12.44
N GLU A 113 -14.01 13.43 -13.16
CA GLU A 113 -13.51 14.26 -14.27
C GLU A 113 -12.47 15.27 -13.82
N GLN A 114 -12.79 16.03 -12.77
CA GLN A 114 -11.85 17.01 -12.21
C GLN A 114 -10.52 16.33 -11.80
N LEU A 115 -10.60 15.18 -11.14
CA LEU A 115 -9.41 14.43 -10.72
C LEU A 115 -8.61 13.88 -11.90
N LEU A 116 -9.27 13.50 -12.99
CA LEU A 116 -8.59 13.08 -14.22
C LEU A 116 -7.90 14.26 -14.91
N GLU A 117 -8.54 15.43 -14.95
CA GLU A 117 -7.94 16.68 -15.44
C GLU A 117 -6.72 17.10 -14.61
N GLU A 118 -6.80 17.00 -13.28
CA GLU A 118 -5.67 17.24 -12.38
C GLU A 118 -4.49 16.29 -12.70
N GLN A 119 -4.77 15.00 -12.92
CA GLN A 119 -3.72 14.06 -13.33
C GLN A 119 -3.08 14.43 -14.68
N HIS A 120 -3.88 14.84 -15.67
CA HIS A 120 -3.36 15.32 -16.95
C HIS A 120 -2.46 16.54 -16.78
N ALA A 121 -2.88 17.52 -15.97
CA ALA A 121 -2.11 18.74 -15.71
C ALA A 121 -0.77 18.44 -15.03
N HIS A 122 -0.77 17.59 -13.99
CA HIS A 122 0.45 17.19 -13.28
C HIS A 122 1.37 16.32 -14.15
N ALA A 123 0.81 15.46 -15.01
CA ALA A 123 1.58 14.67 -15.95
C ALA A 123 2.30 15.58 -16.98
N ALA A 124 1.63 16.64 -17.45
CA ALA A 124 2.22 17.60 -18.39
C ALA A 124 3.41 18.37 -17.80
N THR A 125 3.44 18.60 -16.48
CA THR A 125 4.56 19.24 -15.78
C THR A 125 5.61 18.25 -15.27
N GLY A 126 5.39 16.94 -15.44
CA GLY A 126 6.29 15.89 -14.94
C GLY A 126 6.29 15.72 -13.42
N ASP A 127 5.29 16.24 -12.71
CA ASP A 127 5.19 16.15 -11.25
C ASP A 127 4.56 14.80 -10.85
N LEU A 128 5.40 13.77 -10.76
CA LEU A 128 4.97 12.40 -10.46
C LEU A 128 4.27 12.29 -9.10
N ALA A 129 4.70 13.07 -8.12
CA ALA A 129 4.10 13.05 -6.79
C ALA A 129 2.66 13.59 -6.86
N ALA A 130 2.46 14.71 -7.55
CA ALA A 130 1.14 15.28 -7.74
C ALA A 130 0.23 14.38 -8.59
N VAL A 131 0.77 13.71 -9.64
CA VAL A 131 0.03 12.67 -10.39
C VAL A 131 -0.42 11.55 -9.45
N SER A 132 0.47 11.02 -8.60
CA SER A 132 0.11 9.98 -7.63
C SER A 132 -0.96 10.40 -6.63
N VAL A 133 -0.93 11.65 -6.17
CA VAL A 133 -1.96 12.20 -5.27
C VAL A 133 -3.32 12.25 -5.96
N ALA A 134 -3.37 12.73 -7.21
CA ALA A 134 -4.61 12.81 -7.97
C ALA A 134 -5.14 11.42 -8.37
N ASP A 135 -4.27 10.49 -8.80
CA ASP A 135 -4.61 9.07 -9.06
C ASP A 135 -5.23 8.40 -7.84
N ARG A 136 -4.58 8.49 -6.67
CA ARG A 136 -5.12 7.92 -5.43
C ARG A 136 -6.46 8.55 -5.07
N SER A 137 -6.60 9.86 -5.28
CA SER A 137 -7.83 10.58 -4.95
C SER A 137 -8.99 10.17 -5.87
N PHE A 138 -8.71 9.81 -7.12
CA PHE A 138 -9.70 9.23 -8.05
C PHE A 138 -10.31 7.95 -7.48
N HIS A 139 -9.47 6.99 -7.07
CA HIS A 139 -9.94 5.73 -6.47
C HIS A 139 -10.64 5.94 -5.12
N ALA A 140 -10.10 6.81 -4.27
CA ALA A 140 -10.69 7.13 -2.98
C ALA A 140 -12.10 7.76 -3.12
N ALA A 141 -12.34 8.60 -4.14
CA ALA A 141 -13.66 9.17 -4.39
C ALA A 141 -14.70 8.09 -4.74
N ILE A 142 -14.30 7.04 -5.46
CA ILE A 142 -15.18 5.88 -5.76
C ILE A 142 -15.51 5.11 -4.46
N VAL A 143 -14.51 4.89 -3.60
CA VAL A 143 -14.71 4.23 -2.29
C VAL A 143 -15.61 5.06 -1.38
N GLU A 144 -15.41 6.37 -1.32
CA GLU A 144 -16.22 7.28 -0.52
C GLU A 144 -17.69 7.30 -0.97
N ALA A 145 -17.94 7.24 -2.28
CA ALA A 145 -19.27 7.21 -2.86
C ALA A 145 -20.12 6.00 -2.43
N THR A 146 -19.51 4.95 -1.86
CA THR A 146 -20.26 3.83 -1.27
C THR A 146 -21.08 4.22 -0.04
N GLY A 147 -20.75 5.36 0.60
CA GLY A 147 -21.31 5.81 1.87
C GLY A 147 -20.81 5.03 3.09
N ASN A 148 -19.95 4.02 2.90
CA ASN A 148 -19.44 3.20 3.99
C ASN A 148 -18.22 3.85 4.65
N GLN A 149 -18.49 4.65 5.70
CA GLN A 149 -17.48 5.39 6.45
C GLN A 149 -16.40 4.51 7.09
N ILE A 150 -16.71 3.25 7.43
CA ILE A 150 -15.71 2.31 7.96
C ILE A 150 -14.76 1.89 6.83
N LEU A 151 -15.31 1.53 5.67
CA LEU A 151 -14.53 1.15 4.50
C LEU A 151 -13.64 2.30 4.02
N THR A 152 -14.16 3.53 3.95
CA THR A 152 -13.38 4.72 3.59
C THR A 152 -12.17 4.89 4.50
N ARG A 153 -12.36 4.81 5.82
CA ARG A 153 -11.26 4.93 6.78
C ARG A 153 -10.22 3.82 6.65
N LEU A 154 -10.66 2.57 6.43
CA LEU A 154 -9.74 1.44 6.19
C LEU A 154 -8.94 1.65 4.90
N TYR A 155 -9.59 2.12 3.84
CA TYR A 155 -8.92 2.42 2.58
C TYR A 155 -7.96 3.61 2.68
N ASP A 156 -8.27 4.62 3.51
CA ASP A 156 -7.39 5.74 3.81
C ASP A 156 -6.09 5.31 4.53
N GLN A 157 -6.10 4.23 5.30
CA GLN A 157 -4.89 3.68 5.93
C GLN A 157 -3.86 3.18 4.90
N LEU A 158 -4.28 2.89 3.66
CA LEU A 158 -3.38 2.51 2.58
C LEU A 158 -2.77 3.72 1.85
N ARG A 159 -3.17 4.95 2.17
CA ARG A 159 -2.81 6.15 1.40
C ARG A 159 -1.31 6.27 1.16
N ASP A 160 -0.52 6.22 2.22
CA ASP A 160 0.93 6.45 2.12
C ASP A 160 1.62 5.36 1.28
N ARG A 161 1.19 4.11 1.43
CA ARG A 161 1.68 2.98 0.62
C ARG A 161 1.35 3.18 -0.86
N GLN A 162 0.10 3.56 -1.16
CA GLN A 162 -0.34 3.82 -2.53
C GLN A 162 0.42 4.97 -3.19
N LEU A 163 0.63 6.09 -2.49
CA LEU A 163 1.38 7.23 -3.00
C LEU A 163 2.82 6.83 -3.31
N ARG A 164 3.48 6.18 -2.35
CA ARG A 164 4.85 5.75 -2.47
C ARG A 164 5.07 4.74 -3.60
N MET A 165 4.18 3.75 -3.71
CA MET A 165 4.18 2.76 -4.80
C MET A 165 3.92 3.42 -6.15
N GLY A 166 2.94 4.32 -6.24
CA GLY A 166 2.61 5.03 -7.47
C GLY A 166 3.79 5.82 -8.01
N VAL A 167 4.46 6.61 -7.16
CA VAL A 167 5.65 7.38 -7.55
C VAL A 167 6.78 6.44 -7.99
N ALA A 168 7.03 5.36 -7.26
CA ALA A 168 8.07 4.39 -7.62
C ALA A 168 7.81 3.72 -8.97
N VAL A 169 6.57 3.28 -9.25
CA VAL A 169 6.19 2.63 -10.50
C VAL A 169 6.26 3.59 -11.68
N MET A 170 5.76 4.82 -11.53
CA MET A 170 5.81 5.82 -12.60
C MET A 170 7.25 6.26 -12.90
N HIS A 171 8.11 6.33 -11.88
CA HIS A 171 9.52 6.61 -12.08
C HIS A 171 10.23 5.49 -12.84
N ALA A 172 9.95 4.22 -12.51
CA ALA A 172 10.53 3.05 -13.18
C ALA A 172 9.96 2.83 -14.61
N HIS A 173 8.71 3.25 -14.84
CA HIS A 173 8.00 3.06 -16.11
C HIS A 173 7.29 4.35 -16.55
N PRO A 174 8.01 5.33 -17.13
CA PRO A 174 7.42 6.63 -17.50
C PRO A 174 6.21 6.52 -18.46
N ASP A 175 6.24 5.58 -19.41
CA ASP A 175 5.13 5.30 -20.34
C ASP A 175 3.83 4.88 -19.62
N ARG A 176 3.91 4.54 -18.32
CA ARG A 176 2.76 4.12 -17.53
C ARG A 176 1.79 5.26 -17.26
N ILE A 177 2.27 6.49 -17.21
CA ILE A 177 1.44 7.68 -16.89
C ILE A 177 0.32 7.82 -17.93
N ALA A 178 0.67 7.84 -19.22
CA ALA A 178 -0.32 7.92 -20.30
C ALA A 178 -1.33 6.77 -20.25
N LYS A 179 -0.86 5.55 -20.01
CA LYS A 179 -1.74 4.37 -19.88
C LYS A 179 -2.65 4.42 -18.65
N ASN A 180 -2.19 4.98 -17.52
CA ASN A 180 -3.03 5.18 -16.33
C ASN A 180 -4.20 6.11 -16.65
N LEU A 181 -3.91 7.22 -17.34
CA LEU A 181 -4.92 8.21 -17.74
C LEU A 181 -5.98 7.57 -18.65
N ASP A 182 -5.57 6.81 -19.66
CA ASP A 182 -6.48 6.08 -20.55
C ASP A 182 -7.35 5.07 -19.79
N GLU A 183 -6.77 4.36 -18.82
CA GLU A 183 -7.48 3.38 -18.00
C GLU A 183 -8.50 4.03 -17.06
N HIS A 184 -8.17 5.17 -16.45
CA HIS A 184 -9.11 5.95 -15.63
C HIS A 184 -10.26 6.50 -16.45
N ALA A 185 -9.99 7.02 -17.65
CA ALA A 185 -11.03 7.41 -18.60
C ALA A 185 -11.95 6.24 -18.95
N GLY A 186 -11.38 5.03 -19.09
CA GLY A 186 -12.13 3.79 -19.29
C GLY A 186 -13.02 3.41 -18.10
N ILE A 187 -12.55 3.59 -16.86
CA ILE A 187 -13.35 3.37 -15.64
C ILE A 187 -14.54 4.35 -15.60
N LEU A 188 -14.28 5.64 -15.85
CA LEU A 188 -15.32 6.67 -15.88
C LEU A 188 -16.38 6.40 -16.96
N THR A 189 -15.94 5.95 -18.14
CA THR A 189 -16.84 5.57 -19.24
C THR A 189 -17.75 4.41 -18.84
N ALA A 190 -17.22 3.37 -18.19
CA ALA A 190 -18.00 2.23 -17.73
C ALA A 190 -19.01 2.61 -16.64
N LEU A 191 -18.62 3.48 -15.70
CA LEU A 191 -19.52 4.03 -14.67
C LEU A 191 -20.70 4.78 -15.28
N ARG A 192 -20.45 5.63 -16.29
CA ARG A 192 -21.48 6.40 -17.01
C ARG A 192 -22.46 5.52 -17.77
N ALA A 193 -21.98 4.43 -18.34
CA ALA A 193 -22.81 3.46 -19.03
C ALA A 193 -23.72 2.66 -18.08
N GLY A 194 -23.50 2.74 -16.77
CA GLY A 194 -24.26 1.99 -15.78
C GLY A 194 -23.96 0.49 -15.77
N ASP A 195 -22.84 0.05 -16.36
CA ASP A 195 -22.42 -1.35 -16.35
C ASP A 195 -21.43 -1.61 -15.20
N ALA A 196 -21.98 -2.07 -14.06
CA ALA A 196 -21.22 -2.34 -12.85
C ALA A 196 -20.08 -3.35 -13.06
N GLU A 197 -20.29 -4.39 -13.88
CA GLU A 197 -19.27 -5.40 -14.11
C GLU A 197 -18.22 -4.93 -15.12
N ALA A 198 -18.57 -4.12 -16.11
CA ALA A 198 -17.58 -3.45 -16.95
C ALA A 198 -16.69 -2.51 -16.14
N ALA A 199 -17.27 -1.75 -15.21
CA ALA A 199 -16.52 -0.88 -14.32
C ALA A 199 -15.59 -1.68 -13.39
N ALA A 200 -16.08 -2.77 -12.80
CA ALA A 200 -15.27 -3.67 -11.97
C ALA A 200 -14.12 -4.34 -12.75
N ARG A 201 -14.34 -4.71 -14.02
CA ARG A 201 -13.28 -5.22 -14.90
C ARG A 201 -12.26 -4.14 -15.26
N ALA A 202 -12.71 -2.90 -15.48
CA ALA A 202 -11.82 -1.78 -15.77
C ALA A 202 -10.89 -1.46 -14.59
N VAL A 203 -11.46 -1.37 -13.38
CA VAL A 203 -10.69 -1.23 -12.13
C VAL A 203 -9.70 -2.38 -11.97
N HIS A 204 -10.13 -3.63 -12.14
CA HIS A 204 -9.23 -4.78 -12.02
C HIS A 204 -8.05 -4.68 -12.99
N ARG A 205 -8.30 -4.40 -14.28
CA ARG A 205 -7.21 -4.25 -15.26
C ARG A 205 -6.22 -3.15 -14.86
N HIS A 206 -6.72 -2.01 -14.40
CA HIS A 206 -5.89 -0.88 -13.98
C HIS A 206 -5.01 -1.22 -12.77
N VAL A 207 -5.62 -1.71 -11.68
CA VAL A 207 -4.93 -1.98 -10.41
C VAL A 207 -4.00 -3.19 -10.52
N ALA A 208 -4.46 -4.27 -11.15
CA ALA A 208 -3.67 -5.48 -11.33
C ALA A 208 -2.42 -5.25 -12.21
N ARG A 209 -2.40 -4.21 -13.05
CA ARG A 209 -1.25 -3.93 -13.92
C ARG A 209 0.03 -3.68 -13.12
N VAL A 210 -0.09 -3.11 -11.92
CA VAL A 210 1.05 -2.82 -11.03
C VAL A 210 1.85 -4.10 -10.73
N ARG A 211 1.17 -5.23 -10.47
CA ARG A 211 1.83 -6.52 -10.17
C ARG A 211 2.75 -6.99 -11.30
N HIS A 212 2.33 -6.81 -12.55
CA HIS A 212 3.06 -7.31 -13.72
C HIS A 212 4.32 -6.49 -14.00
N LEU A 213 4.25 -5.18 -13.77
CA LEU A 213 5.39 -4.28 -13.89
C LEU A 213 6.47 -4.64 -12.85
N VAL A 214 6.03 -4.92 -11.64
CA VAL A 214 6.88 -5.22 -10.48
C VAL A 214 7.53 -6.60 -10.62
N ARG A 215 6.82 -7.60 -11.16
CA ARG A 215 7.40 -8.93 -11.42
C ARG A 215 8.26 -9.00 -12.69
N GLY A 216 8.36 -7.91 -13.47
CA GLY A 216 9.11 -7.88 -14.73
C GLY A 216 8.44 -8.65 -15.88
N GLU A 217 7.13 -8.92 -15.79
CA GLU A 217 6.38 -9.76 -16.74
C GLU A 217 5.92 -9.02 -18.01
N ASP A 218 6.46 -7.82 -18.27
CA ASP A 218 6.12 -7.01 -19.44
C ASP A 218 7.00 -7.33 -20.65
N ALA A 219 6.50 -8.19 -21.56
CA ALA A 219 6.82 -8.40 -23.00
C ALA A 219 8.28 -8.37 -23.51
N ARG A 220 9.27 -8.16 -22.64
CA ARG A 220 10.71 -8.19 -22.90
C ARG A 220 11.28 -9.10 -21.84
N GLY A 221 11.23 -10.41 -22.07
CA GLY A 221 11.58 -11.47 -21.13
C GLY A 221 12.95 -11.31 -20.45
N ARG A 222 13.01 -10.44 -19.45
CA ARG A 222 14.12 -10.26 -18.52
C ARG A 222 13.60 -10.74 -17.18
N GLN A 223 14.22 -11.80 -16.67
CA GLN A 223 13.93 -12.31 -15.33
C GLN A 223 14.04 -11.17 -14.31
N PRO A 224 13.22 -11.15 -13.25
CA PRO A 224 13.32 -10.16 -12.20
C PRO A 224 14.70 -10.32 -11.52
N GLY A 225 15.58 -9.35 -11.75
CA GLY A 225 16.72 -9.11 -10.89
C GLY A 225 16.23 -8.43 -9.62
N ALA A 226 16.82 -8.81 -8.48
CA ALA A 226 16.55 -8.22 -7.17
C ALA A 226 16.40 -6.70 -7.26
N TRP A 227 15.43 -6.18 -6.52
CA TRP A 227 15.19 -4.75 -6.46
C TRP A 227 16.45 -4.06 -5.92
N PRO A 228 16.88 -2.91 -6.47
CA PRO A 228 18.00 -2.17 -5.91
C PRO A 228 17.72 -1.85 -4.43
N GLY A 229 18.45 -2.51 -3.52
CA GLY A 229 18.33 -2.33 -2.07
C GLY A 229 17.57 -3.43 -1.31
N GLU A 230 17.18 -4.53 -1.95
CA GLU A 230 16.69 -5.71 -1.24
C GLU A 230 17.87 -6.35 -0.46
N PRO A 231 17.84 -6.39 0.89
CA PRO A 231 18.86 -7.13 1.63
C PRO A 231 18.79 -8.61 1.24
N PRO A 232 19.92 -9.31 1.12
CA PRO A 232 19.90 -10.74 0.83
C PRO A 232 19.01 -11.45 1.86
N ALA A 233 18.18 -12.39 1.38
CA ALA A 233 17.38 -13.23 2.24
C ALA A 233 18.31 -13.89 3.26
N ASP A 234 18.04 -13.67 4.55
CA ASP A 234 18.71 -14.32 5.66
C ASP A 234 18.40 -15.82 5.54
N ASP A 235 19.36 -16.61 5.06
CA ASP A 235 19.31 -18.06 5.08
C ASP A 235 19.54 -18.54 6.51
N GLY A 236 18.58 -18.21 7.38
CA GLY A 236 18.56 -18.54 8.78
C GLY A 236 18.77 -20.04 8.98
N GLY A 237 20.03 -20.42 9.18
CA GLY A 237 20.46 -21.75 9.54
C GLY A 237 19.70 -22.20 10.77
N SER A 238 18.93 -23.27 10.61
CA SER A 238 18.18 -23.93 11.67
C SER A 238 19.11 -24.28 12.84
N PRO A 239 18.89 -23.79 14.08
CA PRO A 239 19.69 -24.21 15.20
C PRO A 239 19.29 -25.63 15.62
N ALA A 240 20.28 -26.52 15.63
CA ALA A 240 20.19 -27.86 16.15
C ALA A 240 19.69 -27.85 17.62
N SER A 241 18.71 -28.71 17.92
CA SER A 241 18.26 -28.96 19.29
C SER A 241 19.30 -29.77 20.07
N PRO A 242 19.60 -29.44 21.34
CA PRO A 242 20.46 -30.27 22.17
C PRO A 242 19.68 -31.45 22.78
N GLY A 243 20.29 -32.65 22.75
CA GLY A 243 19.94 -33.80 23.60
C GLY A 243 20.17 -33.49 25.09
N SER A 244 19.77 -34.29 26.08
CA SER A 244 19.54 -35.74 26.23
C SER A 244 18.77 -35.94 27.58
N PRO A 245 18.70 -37.10 28.29
CA PRO A 245 19.01 -38.51 27.96
C PRO A 245 17.95 -39.56 28.41
N GLU A 246 18.18 -40.80 27.92
CA GLU A 246 17.91 -42.13 28.51
C GLU A 246 16.59 -42.49 29.24
N SER A 247 15.88 -43.52 28.73
CA SER A 247 15.92 -44.85 29.35
C SER A 247 15.17 -45.94 28.53
N ALA A 248 15.92 -47.00 28.23
CA ALA A 248 15.63 -48.44 28.22
C ALA A 248 14.28 -49.05 27.75
N ALA A 249 14.46 -50.10 26.93
CA ALA A 249 13.64 -51.30 26.74
C ALA A 249 12.29 -51.13 26.02
N GLY A 250 11.86 -51.96 25.07
CA GLY A 250 12.37 -53.21 24.52
C GLY A 250 11.24 -53.85 23.71
N ALA A 251 11.61 -54.60 22.67
CA ALA A 251 10.87 -55.67 22.01
C ALA A 251 9.53 -55.39 21.28
N ALA A 252 9.58 -55.74 19.99
CA ALA A 252 8.65 -56.61 19.27
C ALA A 252 7.20 -56.15 18.99
N GLY A 253 6.90 -56.06 17.69
CA GLY A 253 5.92 -56.99 17.12
C GLY A 253 4.61 -56.41 16.58
N VAL A 254 4.38 -56.76 15.32
CA VAL A 254 3.09 -57.14 14.71
C VAL A 254 2.27 -56.04 14.01
N ARG A 255 2.01 -56.35 12.75
CA ARG A 255 1.11 -55.74 11.77
C ARG A 255 -0.35 -55.88 12.19
N ALA A 256 -1.20 -54.93 11.81
CA ALA A 256 -2.55 -55.24 11.30
C ALA A 256 -3.17 -54.03 10.58
N ASP A 257 -3.70 -54.31 9.39
CA ASP A 257 -4.69 -53.54 8.66
C ASP A 257 -5.92 -53.18 9.51
N ALA A 258 -6.57 -52.05 9.20
CA ALA A 258 -7.99 -52.03 8.84
C ALA A 258 -8.46 -50.61 8.44
N ARG A 259 -9.12 -50.56 7.28
CA ARG A 259 -9.91 -49.44 6.76
C ARG A 259 -11.30 -49.37 7.42
N ALA A 260 -11.90 -48.18 7.23
CA ALA A 260 -13.31 -47.90 6.96
C ALA A 260 -14.30 -47.71 8.15
N GLU A 261 -14.71 -46.44 8.29
CA GLU A 261 -16.09 -45.92 8.20
C GLU A 261 -17.25 -46.79 8.69
N VAL A 262 -18.01 -46.27 9.66
CA VAL A 262 -19.48 -46.11 9.56
C VAL A 262 -19.89 -44.87 10.37
N SER A 263 -20.49 -43.89 9.68
CA SER A 263 -21.24 -42.77 10.25
C SER A 263 -22.73 -43.10 10.15
N THR A 264 -23.41 -43.19 11.29
CA THR A 264 -24.88 -43.22 11.37
C THR A 264 -25.31 -42.43 12.58
N GLY A 265 -26.16 -41.42 12.37
CA GLY A 265 -26.76 -40.65 13.46
C GLY A 265 -27.64 -39.53 12.94
N GLY A 266 -28.78 -39.89 12.33
CA GLY A 266 -29.87 -38.94 12.09
C GLY A 266 -30.75 -38.78 13.32
N ASN A 267 -31.40 -37.61 13.46
CA ASN A 267 -32.76 -37.47 14.00
C ASN A 267 -33.31 -36.05 13.72
N PRO A 268 -34.63 -35.79 13.84
CA PRO A 268 -35.38 -35.12 12.79
C PRO A 268 -35.95 -33.77 13.25
N SER A 269 -36.42 -33.05 12.26
CA SER A 269 -37.31 -31.90 12.34
C SER A 269 -38.58 -32.18 13.16
N GLY A 270 -38.89 -31.27 14.09
CA GLY A 270 -40.19 -31.14 14.74
C GLY A 270 -40.87 -29.83 14.32
N GLU A 271 -42.03 -29.94 13.67
CA GLU A 271 -43.03 -28.88 13.54
C GLU A 271 -43.85 -28.79 14.84
N ALA A 272 -44.18 -27.57 15.27
CA ALA A 272 -45.50 -27.22 15.81
C ALA A 272 -45.64 -25.69 15.99
N ARG A 273 -46.60 -25.15 15.23
CA ARG A 273 -47.51 -24.01 15.51
C ARG A 273 -46.96 -22.62 15.82
#